data_AF-A0A953PGE4-F1
#
_entry.id   AF-A0A953PGE4-F1
#
_cell.length_a   1.000
_cell.length_b   1.000
_cell.length_c   1.000
_cell.angle_alpha   90.00
_cell.angle_beta   90.00
_cell.angle_gamma   90.00
#
_symmetry.space_group_name_H-M   'P 1'
#
loop_
_entity.id
_entity.type
_entity.pdbx_description
1 polymer ?
#
loop_
_entity_poly.entity_id
_entity_poly.type
_entity_poly.pdbx_seq_one_letter_code
_entity_poly.pdbx_strand_id
1 'polypeptide(L)'
;MALLERVSTLVRANLNDLIDKAEEPEKMIKQVILDMQNQFLQVKTQVAIAIADQHLLEKKKLENDDKVQEWMRKAELAVDKKQDDLARAALLRVESYREMSAGFTQQVEDQKAQVENLKSALRKLEQKLAEANAKADLLIAQHRRARAASRATDANSGMSANSKSATFDRMKRKVAHEEAVGQAKAELLADDVDDRLAVLEKEDRIEQLLTELKAKRGA
;
A
#
# COMPACT_ATOMS: atom_id res chain seq x y z
N MET A 1 3.59 3.36 28.36
CA MET A 1 2.58 2.28 28.29
C MET A 1 1.29 2.71 27.58
N ALA A 2 0.60 3.77 28.00
CA ALA A 2 -0.71 4.17 27.43
C ALA A 2 -0.71 4.45 25.91
N LEU A 3 0.37 5.00 25.36
CA LEU A 3 0.48 5.22 23.90
C LEU A 3 0.65 3.91 23.13
N LEU A 4 1.50 3.00 23.60
CA LEU A 4 1.68 1.68 22.99
C LEU A 4 0.40 0.84 23.04
N GLU A 5 -0.33 0.90 24.16
CA GLU A 5 -1.64 0.26 24.31
C GLU A 5 -2.69 0.87 23.38
N ARG A 6 -2.70 2.20 23.20
CA ARG A 6 -3.57 2.85 22.22
C ARG A 6 -3.28 2.38 20.79
N VAL A 7 -2.01 2.30 20.41
CA VAL A 7 -1.70 1.85 19.05
C VAL A 7 -1.95 0.34 18.89
N SER A 8 -1.71 -0.48 19.92
CA SER A 8 -2.11 -1.89 19.96
C SER A 8 -3.62 -2.06 19.80
N THR A 9 -4.41 -1.20 20.45
CA THR A 9 -5.87 -1.19 20.35
C THR A 9 -6.34 -0.77 18.95
N LEU A 10 -5.69 0.21 18.33
CA LEU A 10 -6.00 0.64 16.96
C LEU A 10 -5.59 -0.38 15.91
N VAL A 11 -4.51 -1.13 16.15
CA VAL A 11 -4.13 -2.27 15.31
C VAL A 11 -5.10 -3.45 15.47
N ARG A 12 -5.67 -3.65 16.68
CA ARG A 12 -6.69 -4.66 16.95
C ARG A 12 -8.08 -4.26 16.49
N ALA A 13 -8.37 -2.95 16.37
CA ALA A 13 -9.62 -2.45 15.83
C ALA A 13 -9.75 -3.01 14.42
N ASN A 14 -10.65 -3.96 14.28
CA ASN A 14 -10.81 -4.76 13.09
C ASN A 14 -11.26 -3.79 11.98
N LEU A 15 -10.39 -3.51 11.00
CA LEU A 15 -10.73 -2.62 9.88
C LEU A 15 -12.07 -3.00 9.24
N ASN A 16 -12.44 -4.29 9.29
CA ASN A 16 -13.71 -4.82 8.83
C ASN A 16 -14.93 -4.20 9.54
N ASP A 17 -14.89 -3.99 10.86
CA ASP A 17 -16.04 -3.46 11.61
C ASP A 17 -16.31 -1.98 11.29
N LEU A 18 -15.27 -1.25 10.86
CA LEU A 18 -15.38 0.13 10.42
C LEU A 18 -15.97 0.23 9.00
N ILE A 19 -15.78 -0.80 8.17
CA ILE A 19 -16.26 -0.84 6.78
C ILE A 19 -17.77 -1.08 6.73
N ASP A 20 -18.29 -1.95 7.60
CA ASP A 20 -19.70 -2.34 7.58
C ASP A 20 -20.68 -1.20 7.94
N LYS A 21 -20.19 -0.07 8.47
CA LYS A 21 -21.00 1.08 8.90
C LYS A 21 -20.71 2.38 8.14
N ALA A 22 -19.75 2.37 7.21
CA ALA A 22 -19.31 3.58 6.54
C ALA A 22 -20.11 3.83 5.24
N GLU A 23 -20.68 5.04 5.08
CA GLU A 23 -21.23 5.48 3.79
C GLU A 23 -20.14 5.61 2.71
N GLU A 24 -18.92 5.99 3.11
CA GLU A 24 -17.74 6.10 2.24
C GLU A 24 -16.54 5.30 2.80
N PRO A 25 -16.51 3.97 2.61
CA PRO A 25 -15.50 3.10 3.22
C PRO A 25 -14.07 3.42 2.75
N GLU A 26 -13.87 3.86 1.50
CA GLU A 26 -12.54 4.25 1.02
C GLU A 26 -11.95 5.45 1.80
N LYS A 27 -12.76 6.47 2.10
CA LYS A 27 -12.27 7.65 2.83
C LYS A 27 -12.00 7.29 4.29
N MET A 28 -12.88 6.50 4.91
CA MET A 28 -12.72 6.08 6.30
C MET A 28 -11.46 5.22 6.49
N ILE A 29 -11.22 4.24 5.63
CA ILE A 29 -10.01 3.40 5.68
C ILE A 29 -8.74 4.27 5.59
N LYS A 30 -8.69 5.22 4.65
CA LYS A 30 -7.55 6.13 4.50
C LYS A 30 -7.35 7.00 5.73
N GLN A 31 -8.42 7.49 6.34
CA GLN A 31 -8.35 8.31 7.55
C GLN A 31 -7.78 7.51 8.72
N VAL A 32 -8.24 6.28 8.93
CA VAL A 32 -7.74 5.39 9.99
C VAL A 32 -6.25 5.14 9.83
N ILE A 33 -5.79 4.84 8.61
CA ILE A 33 -4.37 4.66 8.31
C ILE A 33 -3.57 5.93 8.61
N LEU A 34 -4.07 7.10 8.24
CA LEU A 34 -3.43 8.38 8.50
C LEU A 34 -3.31 8.66 10.00
N ASP A 35 -4.37 8.37 10.77
CA ASP A 35 -4.35 8.50 12.23
C ASP A 35 -3.35 7.53 12.87
N MET A 36 -3.26 6.28 12.37
CA MET A 36 -2.26 5.32 12.82
C MET A 36 -0.83 5.80 12.50
N GLN A 37 -0.59 6.39 11.32
CA GLN A 37 0.71 6.96 10.95
C GLN A 37 1.09 8.13 11.86
N ASN A 38 0.15 9.02 12.16
CA ASN A 38 0.36 10.15 13.08
C ASN A 38 0.73 9.67 14.49
N GLN A 39 0.01 8.66 15.00
CA GLN A 39 0.32 8.08 16.30
C GLN A 39 1.65 7.35 16.32
N PHE A 40 1.99 6.63 15.24
CA PHE A 40 3.30 6.00 15.09
C PHE A 40 4.43 7.04 15.19
N LEU A 41 4.28 8.20 14.54
CA LEU A 41 5.24 9.29 14.65
C LEU A 41 5.38 9.80 16.09
N GLN A 42 4.27 9.98 16.80
CA GLN A 42 4.29 10.39 18.22
C GLN A 42 5.02 9.37 19.09
N VAL A 43 4.74 8.08 18.92
CA VAL A 43 5.44 7.01 19.65
C VAL A 43 6.93 7.04 19.33
N LYS A 44 7.31 7.19 18.06
CA LYS A 44 8.72 7.29 17.64
C LYS A 44 9.43 8.47 18.32
N THR A 45 8.78 9.63 18.42
CA THR A 45 9.31 10.79 19.15
C THR A 45 9.49 10.50 20.64
N GLN A 46 8.54 9.83 21.28
CA GLN A 46 8.67 9.46 22.70
C GLN A 46 9.80 8.45 22.94
N VAL A 47 10.00 7.49 22.03
CA VAL A 47 11.16 6.58 22.09
C VAL A 47 12.47 7.36 21.94
N ALA A 48 12.52 8.37 21.05
CA ALA A 48 13.70 9.21 20.90
C ALA A 48 14.00 10.03 22.16
N ILE A 49 12.98 10.58 22.83
CA ILE A 49 13.14 11.27 24.11
C ILE A 49 13.69 10.31 25.18
N ALA A 50 13.14 9.09 25.29
CA ALA A 50 13.63 8.11 26.25
C ALA A 50 15.09 7.69 26.01
N ILE A 51 15.53 7.63 24.74
CA ILE A 51 16.93 7.40 24.37
C ILE A 51 17.80 8.61 24.77
N ALA A 52 17.32 9.83 24.54
CA ALA A 52 18.04 11.04 24.96
C ALA A 52 18.22 11.09 26.48
N ASP A 53 17.19 10.73 27.25
CA ASP A 53 17.24 10.65 28.71
C ASP A 53 18.26 9.58 29.17
N GLN A 54 18.31 8.44 28.49
CA GLN A 54 19.34 7.42 28.74
C GLN A 54 20.75 7.99 28.55
N HIS A 55 21.00 8.69 27.45
CA HIS A 55 22.32 9.31 27.20
C HIS A 55 22.66 10.40 28.22
N LEU A 56 21.66 11.14 28.71
CA LEU A 56 21.87 12.13 29.77
C LEU A 56 22.28 11.46 31.09
N LEU A 57 21.66 10.33 31.44
CA LEU A 57 22.03 9.54 32.61
C LEU A 57 23.43 8.94 32.47
N GLU A 58 23.77 8.39 31.31
CA GLU A 58 25.11 7.89 30.99
C GLU A 58 26.17 8.99 31.12
N LYS A 59 25.87 10.20 30.62
CA LYS A 59 26.75 11.35 30.77
C LYS A 59 26.94 11.76 32.23
N LYS A 60 25.86 11.82 33.02
CA LYS A 60 25.94 12.13 34.46
C LYS A 60 26.76 11.09 35.21
N LYS A 61 26.60 9.80 34.88
CA LYS A 61 27.45 8.74 35.44
C LYS A 61 28.92 9.03 35.14
N LEU A 62 29.25 9.26 33.88
CA LEU A 62 30.63 9.53 33.45
C LEU A 62 31.22 10.76 34.16
N GLU A 63 30.45 11.84 34.29
CA GLU A 63 30.88 13.04 35.03
C GLU A 63 31.20 12.73 36.51
N ASN A 64 30.43 11.84 37.16
CA ASN A 64 30.71 11.43 38.54
C ASN A 64 31.95 10.52 38.62
N ASP A 65 32.14 9.61 37.65
CA ASP A 65 33.33 8.77 37.54
C ASP A 65 34.60 9.63 37.35
N ASP A 66 34.52 10.65 36.52
CA ASP A 66 35.62 11.62 36.33
C ASP A 66 35.92 12.38 37.62
N LYS A 67 34.89 12.76 38.40
CA LYS A 67 35.06 13.40 39.70
C LYS A 67 35.71 12.46 40.71
N VAL A 68 35.35 11.17 40.73
CA VAL A 68 36.05 10.16 41.54
C VAL A 68 37.54 10.14 41.22
N GLN A 69 37.90 10.09 39.94
CA GLN A 69 39.30 10.10 39.52
C GLN A 69 40.03 11.40 39.88
N GLU A 70 39.37 12.55 39.74
CA GLU A 70 39.91 13.86 40.10
C GLU A 70 40.21 13.94 41.60
N TRP A 71 39.27 13.52 42.44
CA TRP A 71 39.43 13.56 43.91
C TRP A 71 40.40 12.51 44.42
N MET A 72 40.48 11.34 43.77
CA MET A 72 41.52 10.34 44.07
C MET A 72 42.92 10.90 43.84
N ARG A 73 43.17 11.53 42.68
CA ARG A 73 44.48 12.19 42.41
C ARG A 73 44.81 13.27 43.44
N LYS A 74 43.81 14.03 43.90
CA LYS A 74 44.01 15.03 44.97
C LYS A 74 44.32 14.39 46.31
N ALA A 75 43.69 13.25 46.63
CA ALA A 75 43.99 12.49 47.84
C ALA A 75 45.42 11.94 47.82
N GLU A 76 45.85 11.35 46.71
CA GLU A 76 47.22 10.87 46.49
C GLU A 76 48.25 12.00 46.69
N LEU A 77 48.03 13.15 46.06
CA LEU A 77 48.91 14.32 46.22
C LEU A 77 48.97 14.82 47.67
N ALA A 78 47.86 14.75 48.41
CA ALA A 78 47.84 15.14 49.82
C ALA A 78 48.63 14.15 50.69
N VAL A 79 48.55 12.84 50.40
CA VAL A 79 49.36 11.81 51.06
C VAL A 79 50.85 12.02 50.78
N ASP A 80 51.24 12.30 49.53
CA ASP A 80 52.62 12.58 49.17
C ASP A 80 53.20 13.78 49.94
N LYS A 81 52.34 14.77 50.23
CA LYS A 81 52.67 15.96 51.02
C LYS A 81 52.52 15.74 52.54
N LYS A 82 52.21 14.53 52.99
CA LYS A 82 51.97 14.17 54.41
C LYS A 82 50.86 15.00 55.07
N GLN A 83 49.86 15.38 54.29
CA GLN A 83 48.69 16.13 54.73
C GLN A 83 47.48 15.19 54.89
N ASP A 84 47.55 14.31 55.89
CA ASP A 84 46.59 13.21 56.09
C ASP A 84 45.14 13.68 56.27
N ASP A 85 44.92 14.85 56.88
CA ASP A 85 43.57 15.39 57.08
C ASP A 85 42.93 15.85 55.76
N LEU A 86 43.73 16.41 54.84
CA LEU A 86 43.29 16.75 53.49
C LEU A 86 43.07 15.50 52.64
N ALA A 87 43.91 14.48 52.79
CA ALA A 87 43.73 13.19 52.13
C ALA A 87 42.42 12.53 52.57
N ARG A 88 42.13 12.49 53.89
CA ARG A 88 40.86 11.98 54.43
C ARG A 88 39.65 12.74 53.88
N ALA A 89 39.71 14.08 53.85
CA ALA A 89 38.64 14.90 53.30
C ALA A 89 38.40 14.64 51.80
N ALA A 90 39.47 14.45 51.02
CA ALA A 90 39.38 14.09 49.61
C ALA A 90 38.77 12.69 49.40
N LEU A 91 39.17 11.71 50.21
CA LEU A 91 38.60 10.34 50.16
C LEU A 91 37.12 10.31 50.53
N LEU A 92 36.66 11.13 51.49
CA LEU A 92 35.22 11.27 51.77
C LEU A 92 34.44 11.77 50.55
N ARG A 93 35.02 12.68 49.76
CA ARG A 93 34.41 13.13 48.49
C ARG A 93 34.41 12.02 47.45
N VAL A 94 35.48 11.24 47.36
CA VAL A 94 35.55 10.07 46.47
C VAL A 94 34.41 9.11 46.75
N GLU A 95 34.22 8.70 48.00
CA GLU A 95 33.14 7.77 48.37
C GLU A 95 31.76 8.34 48.02
N SER A 96 31.52 9.63 48.29
CA SER A 96 30.26 10.28 47.93
C SER A 96 29.98 10.26 46.42
N TYR A 97 30.98 10.56 45.58
CA TYR A 97 30.81 10.49 44.11
C TYR A 97 30.70 9.04 43.60
N ARG A 98 31.35 8.09 44.28
CA ARG A 98 31.28 6.66 43.94
C ARG A 98 29.89 6.10 44.23
N GLU A 99 29.28 6.47 45.35
CA GLU A 99 27.87 6.15 45.67
C GLU A 99 26.90 6.76 44.64
N MET A 100 27.11 8.03 44.26
CA MET A 100 26.30 8.68 43.22
C MET A 100 26.44 7.97 41.87
N SER A 101 27.65 7.60 41.46
CA SER A 101 27.89 6.86 40.21
C SER A 101 27.25 5.46 40.22
N ALA A 102 27.28 4.76 41.36
CA ALA A 102 26.58 3.50 41.53
C ALA A 102 25.06 3.67 41.36
N GLY A 103 24.48 4.72 41.96
CA GLY A 103 23.07 5.08 41.77
C GLY A 103 22.71 5.38 40.31
N PHE A 104 23.53 6.16 39.61
CA PHE A 104 23.33 6.40 38.17
C PHE A 104 23.51 5.15 37.33
N THR A 105 24.41 4.23 37.71
CA THR A 105 24.59 2.96 37.00
C THR A 105 23.30 2.15 37.02
N GLN A 106 22.65 2.00 38.17
CA GLN A 106 21.37 1.30 38.26
C GLN A 106 20.29 1.99 37.41
N GLN A 107 20.20 3.33 37.47
CA GLN A 107 19.23 4.10 36.67
C GLN A 107 19.46 3.93 35.16
N VAL A 108 20.73 3.90 34.72
CA VAL A 108 21.08 3.66 33.31
C VAL A 108 20.67 2.25 32.88
N GLU A 109 20.90 1.23 33.71
CA GLU A 109 20.50 -0.14 33.41
C GLU A 109 18.99 -0.28 33.29
N ASP A 110 18.24 0.29 34.24
CA ASP A 110 16.77 0.29 34.22
C ASP A 110 16.24 1.02 32.98
N GLN A 111 16.77 2.22 32.68
CA GLN A 111 16.37 3.00 31.52
C GLN A 111 16.71 2.28 30.21
N LYS A 112 17.88 1.62 30.12
CA LYS A 112 18.28 0.85 28.95
C LYS A 112 17.32 -0.30 28.69
N ALA A 113 16.90 -1.03 29.73
CA ALA A 113 15.90 -2.08 29.60
C ALA A 113 14.56 -1.53 29.09
N GLN A 114 14.12 -0.37 29.61
CA GLN A 114 12.91 0.30 29.13
C GLN A 114 13.02 0.74 27.67
N VAL A 115 14.15 1.36 27.28
CA VAL A 115 14.41 1.79 25.91
C VAL A 115 14.39 0.62 24.93
N GLU A 116 15.00 -0.51 25.27
CA GLU A 116 14.96 -1.71 24.43
C GLU A 116 13.54 -2.27 24.27
N ASN A 117 12.77 -2.29 25.37
CA ASN A 117 11.35 -2.66 25.30
C ASN A 117 10.56 -1.72 24.37
N LEU A 118 10.77 -0.41 24.48
CA LEU A 118 10.13 0.59 23.62
C LEU A 118 10.54 0.44 22.14
N LYS A 119 11.82 0.21 21.85
CA LYS A 119 12.32 -0.06 20.49
C LYS A 119 11.68 -1.32 19.90
N SER A 120 11.58 -2.38 20.69
CA SER A 120 10.96 -3.63 20.24
C SER A 120 9.47 -3.45 19.91
N ALA A 121 8.76 -2.69 20.75
CA ALA A 121 7.35 -2.38 20.55
C ALA A 121 7.15 -1.47 19.32
N LEU A 122 8.03 -0.50 19.10
CA LEU A 122 8.02 0.37 17.92
C LEU A 122 8.18 -0.43 16.62
N ARG A 123 9.10 -1.40 16.58
CA ARG A 123 9.28 -2.29 15.41
C ARG A 123 8.05 -3.14 15.13
N LYS A 124 7.43 -3.71 16.18
CA LYS A 124 6.17 -4.46 16.04
C LYS A 124 5.06 -3.57 15.49
N LEU A 125 5.02 -2.32 15.95
CA LEU A 125 4.02 -1.37 15.49
C LEU A 125 4.23 -0.97 14.03
N GLU A 126 5.48 -0.76 13.61
CA GLU A 126 5.84 -0.51 12.22
C GLU A 126 5.40 -1.65 11.29
N GLN A 127 5.66 -2.90 11.68
CA GLN A 127 5.18 -4.07 10.95
C GLN A 127 3.66 -4.10 10.86
N LYS A 128 2.96 -3.81 11.95
CA LYS A 128 1.49 -3.78 11.97
C LYS A 128 0.89 -2.65 11.14
N LEU A 129 1.55 -1.51 11.08
CA LEU A 129 1.17 -0.40 10.20
C LEU A 129 1.32 -0.82 8.72
N ALA A 130 2.41 -1.51 8.37
CA ALA A 130 2.61 -2.02 7.01
C ALA A 130 1.54 -3.06 6.64
N GLU A 131 1.21 -3.99 7.55
CA GLU A 131 0.10 -4.94 7.37
C GLU A 131 -1.25 -4.23 7.19
N ALA A 132 -1.51 -3.18 7.98
CA ALA A 132 -2.74 -2.40 7.87
C ALA A 132 -2.84 -1.65 6.54
N ASN A 133 -1.75 -1.05 6.06
CA ASN A 133 -1.68 -0.41 4.73
C ASN A 133 -1.99 -1.40 3.61
N ALA A 134 -1.36 -2.59 3.62
CA ALA A 134 -1.61 -3.61 2.61
C ALA A 134 -3.07 -4.10 2.61
N LYS A 135 -3.65 -4.29 3.79
CA LYS A 135 -5.08 -4.63 3.93
C LYS A 135 -5.99 -3.50 3.44
N ALA A 136 -5.67 -2.25 3.78
CA ALA A 136 -6.41 -1.09 3.32
C ALA A 136 -6.45 -1.01 1.80
N ASP A 137 -5.32 -1.19 1.12
CA ASP A 137 -5.23 -1.17 -0.34
C ASP A 137 -6.06 -2.30 -0.98
N LEU A 138 -5.99 -3.52 -0.40
CA LEU A 138 -6.79 -4.65 -0.84
C LEU A 138 -8.29 -4.37 -0.71
N LEU A 139 -8.73 -3.84 0.43
CA LEU A 139 -10.12 -3.52 0.72
C LEU A 139 -10.65 -2.41 -0.20
N ILE A 140 -9.85 -1.39 -0.46
CA ILE A 140 -10.17 -0.32 -1.43
C ILE A 140 -10.31 -0.92 -2.83
N ALA A 141 -9.39 -1.79 -3.27
CA ALA A 141 -9.46 -2.43 -4.58
C ALA A 141 -10.70 -3.34 -4.72
N GLN A 142 -11.02 -4.12 -3.68
CA GLN A 142 -12.22 -4.95 -3.62
C GLN A 142 -13.49 -4.10 -3.68
N HIS A 143 -13.56 -3.01 -2.91
CA HIS A 143 -14.69 -2.08 -2.93
C HIS A 143 -14.90 -1.46 -4.31
N ARG A 144 -13.81 -1.02 -4.98
CA ARG A 144 -13.87 -0.49 -6.36
C ARG A 144 -14.37 -1.52 -7.35
N ARG A 145 -13.88 -2.76 -7.27
CA ARG A 145 -14.32 -3.87 -8.13
C ARG A 145 -15.80 -4.19 -7.90
N ALA A 146 -16.24 -4.28 -6.64
CA ALA A 146 -17.65 -4.52 -6.30
C ALA A 146 -18.56 -3.40 -6.81
N ARG A 147 -18.15 -2.13 -6.66
CA ARG A 147 -18.88 -0.97 -7.18
C ARG A 147 -18.95 -0.97 -8.71
N ALA A 148 -17.86 -1.31 -9.39
CA ALA A 148 -17.82 -1.39 -10.86
C ALA A 148 -18.70 -2.53 -11.38
N ALA A 149 -18.67 -3.70 -10.73
CA ALA A 149 -19.55 -4.82 -11.05
C ALA A 149 -21.02 -4.47 -10.82
N SER A 150 -21.37 -3.87 -9.68
CA SER A 150 -22.73 -3.40 -9.37
C SER A 150 -23.22 -2.37 -10.38
N ARG A 151 -22.38 -1.38 -10.75
CA ARG A 151 -22.74 -0.41 -11.80
C ARG A 151 -22.92 -1.06 -13.17
N ALA A 152 -22.14 -2.08 -13.50
CA ALA A 152 -22.29 -2.82 -14.75
C ALA A 152 -23.58 -3.65 -14.76
N THR A 153 -23.95 -4.28 -13.64
CA THR A 153 -25.23 -4.97 -13.48
C THR A 153 -26.41 -4.00 -13.49
N ASP A 154 -26.29 -2.83 -12.86
CA ASP A 154 -27.33 -1.79 -12.83
C ASP A 154 -27.50 -1.11 -14.20
N ALA A 155 -26.40 -0.91 -14.94
CA ALA A 155 -26.46 -0.46 -16.32
C ALA A 155 -27.09 -1.53 -17.21
N ASN A 156 -26.78 -2.81 -17.02
CA ASN A 156 -27.36 -3.92 -17.78
C ASN A 156 -28.84 -4.16 -17.42
N SER A 157 -29.25 -3.96 -16.17
CA SER A 157 -30.64 -4.06 -15.70
C SER A 157 -31.47 -2.82 -16.06
N GLY A 158 -30.88 -1.62 -15.98
CA GLY A 158 -31.45 -0.35 -16.45
C GLY A 158 -31.59 -0.29 -17.97
N MET A 159 -30.70 -0.96 -18.72
CA MET A 159 -30.89 -1.21 -20.16
C MET A 159 -31.96 -2.28 -20.44
N SER A 160 -32.29 -3.14 -19.46
CA SER A 160 -33.30 -4.18 -19.60
C SER A 160 -34.72 -3.70 -19.25
N ALA A 161 -34.86 -2.66 -18.43
CA ALA A 161 -36.17 -2.22 -17.93
C ALA A 161 -36.93 -1.23 -18.82
N ASN A 162 -36.33 -0.64 -19.88
CA ASN A 162 -37.10 0.25 -20.76
C ASN A 162 -36.61 0.42 -22.22
N SER A 163 -35.76 -0.46 -22.75
CA SER A 163 -35.28 -0.32 -24.14
C SER A 163 -35.18 -1.62 -24.95
N LYS A 164 -35.12 -2.81 -24.35
CA LYS A 164 -34.94 -4.06 -25.12
C LYS A 164 -36.16 -4.50 -25.93
N SER A 165 -37.36 -3.96 -25.68
CA SER A 165 -38.51 -4.16 -26.59
C SER A 165 -38.49 -3.14 -27.73
N ALA A 166 -38.28 -1.85 -27.44
CA ALA A 166 -38.35 -0.78 -28.45
C ALA A 166 -37.15 -0.73 -29.40
N THR A 167 -35.95 -1.14 -28.96
CA THR A 167 -34.78 -1.25 -29.86
C THR A 167 -34.80 -2.54 -30.68
N PHE A 168 -35.30 -3.64 -30.13
CA PHE A 168 -35.47 -4.89 -30.88
C PHE A 168 -36.59 -4.74 -31.92
N ASP A 169 -37.71 -4.07 -31.60
CA ASP A 169 -38.76 -3.76 -32.58
C ASP A 169 -38.31 -2.76 -33.64
N ARG A 170 -37.50 -1.74 -33.28
CA ARG A 170 -36.89 -0.86 -34.29
C ARG A 170 -35.89 -1.59 -35.17
N MET A 171 -35.08 -2.48 -34.60
CA MET A 171 -34.13 -3.28 -35.36
C MET A 171 -34.86 -4.29 -36.24
N LYS A 172 -35.96 -4.91 -35.76
CA LYS A 172 -36.83 -5.80 -36.55
C LYS A 172 -37.54 -5.05 -37.68
N ARG A 173 -38.02 -3.83 -37.45
CA ARG A 173 -38.59 -2.97 -38.51
C ARG A 173 -37.53 -2.49 -39.49
N LYS A 174 -36.32 -2.17 -39.02
CA LYS A 174 -35.21 -1.74 -39.87
C LYS A 174 -34.66 -2.91 -40.70
N VAL A 175 -34.53 -4.10 -40.12
CA VAL A 175 -34.14 -5.34 -40.82
C VAL A 175 -35.23 -5.75 -41.81
N ALA A 176 -36.51 -5.72 -41.44
CA ALA A 176 -37.59 -5.99 -42.39
C ALA A 176 -37.64 -4.96 -43.54
N HIS A 177 -37.31 -3.69 -43.27
CA HIS A 177 -37.21 -2.65 -44.30
C HIS A 177 -35.95 -2.81 -45.16
N GLU A 178 -34.80 -3.17 -44.58
CA GLU A 178 -33.56 -3.46 -45.30
C GLU A 178 -33.63 -4.79 -46.06
N GLU A 179 -34.39 -5.79 -45.59
CA GLU A 179 -34.70 -7.02 -46.33
C GLU A 179 -35.66 -6.73 -47.49
N ALA A 180 -36.69 -5.91 -47.30
CA ALA A 180 -37.59 -5.50 -48.38
C ALA A 180 -36.86 -4.65 -49.44
N VAL A 181 -35.98 -3.74 -49.02
CA VAL A 181 -35.12 -2.95 -49.91
C VAL A 181 -34.02 -3.83 -50.55
N GLY A 182 -33.54 -4.84 -49.83
CA GLY A 182 -32.56 -5.82 -50.30
C GLY A 182 -33.14 -6.78 -51.33
N GLN A 183 -34.38 -7.24 -51.14
CA GLN A 183 -35.14 -8.02 -52.12
C GLN A 183 -35.47 -7.18 -53.35
N ALA A 184 -35.91 -5.92 -53.19
CA ALA A 184 -36.14 -5.02 -54.32
C ALA A 184 -34.85 -4.69 -55.09
N LYS A 185 -33.70 -4.60 -54.40
CA LYS A 185 -32.38 -4.43 -55.04
C LYS A 185 -31.87 -5.73 -55.67
N ALA A 186 -32.18 -6.90 -55.10
CA ALA A 186 -31.81 -8.19 -55.66
C ALA A 186 -32.63 -8.51 -56.92
N GLU A 187 -33.90 -8.12 -56.98
CA GLU A 187 -34.69 -8.18 -58.22
C GLU A 187 -34.15 -7.22 -59.30
N LEU A 188 -33.68 -6.03 -58.92
CA LEU A 188 -33.01 -5.10 -59.86
C LEU A 188 -31.59 -5.52 -60.28
N LEU A 189 -30.89 -6.31 -59.45
CA LEU A 189 -29.54 -6.83 -59.73
C LEU A 189 -29.55 -8.17 -60.45
N ALA A 190 -30.62 -8.97 -60.32
CA ALA A 190 -30.80 -10.20 -61.08
C ALA A 190 -30.84 -9.92 -62.60
N ASP A 191 -31.48 -8.83 -63.01
CA ASP A 191 -31.52 -8.36 -64.41
C ASP A 191 -30.12 -7.95 -64.95
N ASP A 192 -29.15 -7.56 -64.12
CA ASP A 192 -27.79 -7.12 -64.54
C ASP A 192 -26.72 -8.25 -64.44
N VAL A 193 -27.03 -9.36 -63.76
CA VAL A 193 -26.11 -10.50 -63.58
C VAL A 193 -26.28 -11.55 -64.67
N ASP A 194 -27.51 -11.80 -65.14
CA ASP A 194 -27.77 -12.72 -66.26
C ASP A 194 -27.13 -12.21 -67.57
N ASP A 195 -27.16 -10.90 -67.82
CA ASP A 195 -26.50 -10.27 -68.98
C ASP A 195 -24.96 -10.36 -68.91
N ARG A 196 -24.37 -10.39 -67.71
CA ARG A 196 -22.91 -10.52 -67.51
C ARG A 196 -22.41 -11.96 -67.55
N LEU A 197 -23.22 -12.94 -67.15
CA LEU A 197 -22.89 -14.37 -67.26
C LEU A 197 -22.93 -14.85 -68.72
N ALA A 198 -23.87 -14.35 -69.52
CA ALA A 198 -23.97 -14.69 -70.95
C ALA A 198 -22.75 -14.25 -71.79
N VAL A 199 -22.05 -13.19 -71.36
CA VAL A 199 -20.82 -12.70 -72.00
C VAL A 199 -19.61 -13.57 -71.64
N LEU A 200 -19.51 -13.99 -70.37
CA LEU A 200 -18.42 -14.85 -69.89
C LEU A 200 -18.49 -16.28 -70.46
N GLU A 201 -19.68 -16.86 -70.59
CA GLU A 201 -19.84 -18.19 -71.21
C GLU A 201 -19.45 -18.21 -72.69
N LYS A 202 -19.55 -17.07 -73.38
CA LYS A 202 -19.09 -16.94 -74.77
C LYS A 202 -17.57 -16.86 -74.89
N GLU A 203 -16.89 -16.23 -73.94
CA GLU A 203 -15.42 -16.11 -73.95
C GLU A 203 -14.75 -17.46 -73.66
N ASP A 204 -15.23 -18.21 -72.66
CA ASP A 204 -14.69 -19.54 -72.32
C ASP A 204 -14.90 -20.57 -73.44
N ARG A 205 -16.04 -20.52 -74.15
CA ARG A 205 -16.28 -21.38 -75.33
C ARG A 205 -15.34 -21.07 -76.48
N ILE A 206 -14.97 -19.82 -76.67
CA ILE A 206 -14.04 -19.41 -77.74
C ILE A 206 -12.62 -19.88 -77.44
N GLU A 207 -12.17 -19.82 -76.18
CA GLU A 207 -10.85 -20.35 -75.79
C GLU A 207 -10.75 -21.87 -75.87
N GLN A 208 -11.81 -22.60 -75.52
CA GLN A 208 -11.88 -24.05 -75.69
C GLN A 208 -11.81 -24.47 -77.17
N LEU A 209 -12.53 -23.78 -78.06
CA LEU A 209 -12.46 -24.05 -79.49
C LEU A 209 -11.08 -23.73 -80.08
N LEU A 210 -10.39 -22.72 -79.55
CA LEU A 210 -9.06 -22.31 -80.01
C LEU A 210 -7.96 -23.27 -79.54
N THR A 211 -8.10 -23.86 -78.36
CA THR A 211 -7.21 -24.92 -77.84
C THR A 211 -7.40 -26.23 -78.59
N GLU A 212 -8.64 -26.63 -78.90
CA GLU A 212 -8.90 -27.79 -79.77
C GLU A 212 -8.33 -27.61 -81.19
N LEU A 213 -8.42 -26.41 -81.76
CA LEU A 213 -7.83 -26.10 -83.07
C LEU A 213 -6.30 -26.15 -83.07
N LYS A 214 -5.66 -25.68 -81.98
CA LYS A 214 -4.20 -25.78 -81.80
C LYS A 214 -3.74 -27.22 -81.62
N ALA A 215 -4.49 -28.03 -80.87
CA ALA A 215 -4.20 -29.46 -80.72
C ALA A 215 -4.35 -30.22 -82.06
N LYS A 216 -5.32 -29.85 -82.90
CA LYS A 216 -5.51 -30.45 -84.23
C LYS A 216 -4.51 -30.00 -85.30
N ARG A 217 -3.83 -28.85 -85.13
CA ARG A 217 -2.81 -28.35 -86.08
C ARG A 217 -1.37 -28.50 -85.58
N GLY A 218 -1.18 -29.11 -84.41
CA GLY A 218 0.11 -29.42 -83.80
C GLY A 218 0.49 -30.89 -83.90
N ALA A 219 0.29 -31.48 -85.08
CA ALA A 219 0.94 -32.70 -85.58
C ALA A 219 1.49 -32.38 -86.98
#